data_AF-B8D6I1-F1
#
_entry.id   AF-B8D6I1-F1
#
_cell.length_a   1.000
_cell.length_b   1.000
_cell.length_c   1.000
_cell.angle_alpha   90.00
_cell.angle_beta   90.00
_cell.angle_gamma   90.00
#
_symmetry.space_group_name_H-M   'P 1'
#
loop_
_entity.id
_entity.type
_entity.pdbx_description
1 polymer ?
#
loop_
_entity_poly.entity_id
_entity_poly.type
_entity_poly.pdbx_seq_one_letter_code
_entity_poly.pdbx_strand_id
1 'polypeptide(L)' 'MTGEQAPRILDVGEISVSELLRRLGLSKSEHIVLREGIPLTEDDIIRDGDEVVVYLVKSGG' A
#
# COMPACT_ATOMS: atom_id res chain seq x y z
N MET A 1 -8.67 -19.76 -2.88
CA MET A 1 -7.40 -19.71 -2.12
C MET A 1 -7.07 -18.24 -1.94
N THR A 2 -7.46 -17.66 -0.82
CA THR A 2 -7.08 -16.29 -0.48
C THR A 2 -5.60 -16.36 -0.12
N GLY A 3 -4.74 -15.93 -1.05
CA GLY A 3 -3.30 -15.90 -0.79
C GLY A 3 -3.03 -14.81 0.23
N GLU A 4 -2.99 -15.18 1.50
CA GLU A 4 -2.48 -14.29 2.54
C GLU A 4 -1.01 -14.05 2.22
N GLN A 5 -0.71 -12.89 1.64
CA GLN A 5 0.67 -12.51 1.38
C GLN A 5 1.31 -12.19 2.71
N ALA A 6 2.49 -12.77 2.97
CA ALA A 6 3.24 -12.46 4.18
C ALA A 6 3.52 -10.94 4.27
N PRO A 7 3.42 -10.33 5.47
CA PRO A 7 3.68 -8.92 5.65
C PRO A 7 5.10 -8.59 5.18
N ARG A 8 5.24 -7.48 4.43
CA ARG A 8 6.53 -6.96 3.98
C ARG A 8 6.95 -5.83 4.91
N ILE A 9 8.07 -6.00 5.59
CA ILE A 9 8.68 -4.95 6.42
C ILE A 9 9.55 -4.09 5.51
N LEU A 10 9.36 -2.77 5.61
CA LEU A 10 10.14 -1.77 4.89
C LEU A 10 10.80 -0.86 5.93
N ASP A 11 12.12 -0.77 5.89
CA ASP A 11 12.89 0.15 6.73
C ASP A 11 12.98 1.50 6.01
N VAL A 12 12.10 2.43 6.36
CA VAL A 12 11.99 3.77 5.78
C VAL A 12 11.63 4.79 6.87
N GLY A 13 12.30 5.95 6.88
CA GLY A 13 11.93 7.03 7.80
C GLY A 13 10.60 7.68 7.42
N GLU A 14 10.47 8.08 6.16
CA GLU A 14 9.21 8.54 5.56
C GLU A 14 9.17 8.18 4.08
N ILE A 15 7.99 7.85 3.57
CA ILE A 15 7.78 7.45 2.17
C ILE A 15 6.38 7.87 1.72
N SER A 16 6.24 8.33 0.48
CA SER A 16 4.89 8.55 -0.08
C SER A 16 4.26 7.23 -0.48
N VAL A 17 2.92 7.17 -0.52
CA VAL A 17 2.20 6.00 -1.06
C VAL A 17 2.65 5.66 -2.49
N SER A 18 2.88 6.68 -3.32
CA SER A 18 3.38 6.51 -4.68
C SER A 18 4.76 5.83 -4.74
N GLU A 19 5.67 6.22 -3.87
CA GLU A 19 7.00 5.62 -3.75
C GLU A 19 6.91 4.19 -3.20
N LEU A 20 6.08 3.97 -2.19
CA LEU A 20 5.81 2.65 -1.60
C LEU A 20 5.37 1.65 -2.67
N LEU A 21 4.31 1.98 -3.42
CA LEU A 21 3.80 1.11 -4.49
C LEU A 21 4.86 0.85 -5.56
N ARG A 22 5.64 1.87 -5.93
CA ARG A 22 6.73 1.72 -6.91
C ARG A 22 7.80 0.74 -6.42
N ARG A 23 8.23 0.84 -5.16
CA ARG A 23 9.23 -0.07 -4.57
C ARG A 23 8.73 -1.50 -4.47
N LEU A 24 7.43 -1.68 -4.28
CA LEU A 24 6.79 -3.00 -4.25
C LEU A 24 6.52 -3.57 -5.66
N GLY A 25 6.74 -2.79 -6.72
CA GLY A 25 6.45 -3.16 -8.10
C GLY A 25 4.96 -3.17 -8.42
N LEU A 26 4.15 -2.40 -7.68
CA LEU A 26 2.70 -2.36 -7.77
C LEU A 26 2.24 -1.12 -8.55
N SER A 27 1.16 -1.29 -9.33
CA SER A 27 0.53 -0.20 -10.07
C SER A 27 -0.39 0.62 -9.17
N LYS A 28 -0.26 1.94 -9.21
CA LYS A 28 -1.13 2.88 -8.48
C LYS A 28 -2.59 2.83 -8.95
N SER A 29 -2.81 2.57 -10.24
CA SER A 29 -4.16 2.51 -10.82
C SER A 29 -4.92 1.24 -10.44
N GLU A 30 -4.21 0.21 -9.98
CA GLU A 30 -4.77 -1.11 -9.66
C GLU A 30 -4.71 -1.42 -8.16
N HIS A 31 -4.14 -0.53 -7.34
CA HIS A 31 -3.98 -0.78 -5.91
C HIS A 31 -4.52 0.36 -5.06
N ILE A 32 -5.18 0.01 -3.97
CA ILE A 32 -5.65 0.94 -2.94
C ILE A 32 -4.86 0.66 -1.65
N VAL A 33 -4.34 1.72 -1.03
CA VAL A 33 -3.62 1.64 0.24
C VAL A 33 -4.51 2.21 1.34
N LEU A 34 -4.68 1.47 2.44
CA LEU A 34 -5.41 1.89 3.62
C LEU A 34 -4.46 2.00 4.83
N ARG A 35 -4.63 3.04 5.64
CA ARG A 35 -4.08 3.14 7.00
C ARG A 35 -5.25 3.18 7.97
N GLU A 36 -5.32 2.22 8.90
CA GLU A 36 -6.43 2.11 9.86
C GLU A 36 -7.83 2.08 9.19
N GLY A 37 -7.91 1.50 7.98
CA GLY A 37 -9.14 1.46 7.19
C GLY A 37 -9.47 2.73 6.39
N ILE A 38 -8.66 3.79 6.52
CA ILE A 38 -8.84 5.05 5.78
C ILE A 38 -8.00 5.00 4.49
N PRO A 39 -8.59 5.25 3.31
CA PRO A 39 -7.85 5.32 2.05
C PRO A 39 -6.83 6.45 2.04
N LEU A 40 -5.62 6.12 1.58
CA LEU A 40 -4.57 7.09 1.33
C LEU A 40 -4.46 7.40 -0.18
N THR A 41 -4.10 8.65 -0.47
CA THR A 41 -3.78 9.17 -1.79
C THR A 41 -2.30 8.96 -2.11
N GLU A 42 -1.92 9.13 -3.38
CA GLU A 42 -0.53 8.92 -3.83
C GLU A 42 0.52 9.82 -3.16
N ASP A 43 0.08 10.99 -2.67
CA ASP A 43 0.91 12.02 -2.07
C ASP A 43 0.96 11.91 -0.54
N ASP A 44 0.12 11.06 0.06
CA ASP A 44 0.13 10.84 1.50
C ASP A 44 1.45 10.20 1.95
N ILE A 45 1.94 10.68 3.10
CA ILE A 45 3.18 10.24 3.71
C ILE A 45 2.89 9.16 4.76
N ILE A 46 3.61 8.04 4.61
CA ILE A 46 3.69 6.92 5.54
C ILE A 46 5.01 7.06 6.30
N ARG A 47 4.97 6.92 7.62
CA ARG A 47 6.13 7.08 8.51
C ARG A 47 6.50 5.76 9.18
N ASP A 48 7.70 5.73 9.75
CA ASP A 48 8.09 4.62 10.61
C ASP A 48 7.05 4.36 11.71
N GLY A 49 6.69 3.09 11.90
CA GLY A 49 5.61 2.64 12.78
C GLY A 49 4.19 2.65 12.19
N ASP A 50 3.97 3.22 11.00
CA ASP A 50 2.67 3.13 10.33
C ASP A 50 2.45 1.71 9.76
N GLU A 51 1.30 1.12 10.07
CA GLU A 51 0.82 -0.10 9.41
C GLU A 51 -0.16 0.25 8.29
N VAL A 52 0.11 -0.27 7.09
CA VAL A 52 -0.74 -0.07 5.92
C VAL A 52 -1.10 -1.38 5.25
N VAL A 53 -2.31 -1.44 4.69
CA VAL A 53 -2.82 -2.58 3.93
C VAL A 53 -2.98 -2.18 2.47
N VAL A 54 -2.43 -2.98 1.56
CA VAL A 54 -2.51 -2.75 0.11
C VAL A 54 -3.46 -3.77 -0.50
N TYR A 55 -4.52 -3.32 -1.15
CA TYR A 55 -5.48 -4.14 -1.86
C TYR A 55 -5.31 -4.01 -3.37
N LEU A 56 -5.39 -5.13 -4.10
CA LEU A 56 -5.57 -5.13 -5.55
C LEU A 56 -7.05 -4.86 -5.88
N VAL A 57 -7.31 -3.83 -6.66
CA VAL A 57 -8.62 -3.53 -7.23
C VAL A 57 -8.91 -4.58 -8.30
N LYS A 58 -9.92 -5.42 -8.07
CA LYS A 58 -10.50 -6.26 -9.11
C LYS A 58 -11.82 -5.64 -9.54
N SER A 59 -11.92 -5.23 -10.80
CA SER A 59 -13.23 -4.93 -11.38
C SER A 59 -13.99 -6.24 -11.55
N GLY A 60 -14.93 -6.51 -10.64
CA GLY A 60 -15.98 -7.49 -10.91
C GLY A 60 -16.87 -6.93 -12.00
N GLY A 61 -16.80 -7.47 -13.21
CA GLY A 61 -17.83 -7.26 -14.22
C GLY A 61 -19.14 -7.89 -13.79
#